data_AF-A0A843YXT0-F1
#
_entry.id   AF-A0A843YXT0-F1
#
_cell.length_a   1.000
_cell.length_b   1.000
_cell.length_c   1.000
_cell.angle_alpha   90.00
_cell.angle_beta   90.00
_cell.angle_gamma   90.00
#
_symmetry.space_group_name_H-M   'P 1'
#
loop_
_entity.id
_entity.type
_entity.pdbx_description
1 polymer ?
#
loop_
_entity_poly.entity_id
_entity_poly.type
_entity_poly.pdbx_seq_one_letter_code
_entity_poly.pdbx_strand_id
1 'polypeptide(L)' 'MAAVSRNLSVSEQTLYNWVKAARDGQLSEAKGNVVTPEQMELSRLRAENARLKMERDILKKAAYFAKESM' A
#
# COMPACT_ATOMS: atom_id res chain seq x y z
N MET A 1 24.06 8.11 -1.99
CA MET A 1 22.69 7.87 -2.49
C MET A 1 21.63 8.24 -1.47
N ALA A 2 21.87 8.02 -0.16
CA ALA A 2 21.00 8.41 0.96
C ALA A 2 20.33 9.80 0.94
N ALA A 3 21.06 10.87 0.57
CA ALA A 3 20.45 12.21 0.51
C ALA A 3 19.45 12.35 -0.65
N VAL A 4 19.77 11.77 -1.80
CA VAL A 4 18.93 11.81 -3.01
C VAL A 4 17.69 10.91 -2.85
N SER A 5 17.84 9.74 -2.23
CA SER A 5 16.72 8.84 -1.96
C SER A 5 15.70 9.46 -1.00
N ARG A 6 16.16 10.17 0.04
CA ARG A 6 15.29 10.95 0.95
C ARG A 6 14.56 12.07 0.23
N ASN A 7 15.24 12.84 -0.62
CA ASN A 7 14.59 13.93 -1.37
C ASN A 7 13.51 13.40 -2.33
N LEU A 8 13.70 12.20 -2.89
CA LEU A 8 12.76 11.56 -3.80
C LEU A 8 11.72 10.68 -3.09
N SER A 9 11.78 10.55 -1.77
CA SER A 9 10.93 9.65 -0.97
C SER A 9 10.92 8.19 -1.48
N VAL A 10 12.07 7.71 -1.96
CA VAL A 10 12.27 6.32 -2.41
C VAL A 10 13.33 5.61 -1.57
N SER A 11 13.32 4.28 -1.56
CA SER A 11 14.39 3.52 -0.89
C SER A 11 15.74 3.70 -1.60
N GLU A 12 16.85 3.60 -0.85
CA GLU A 12 18.19 3.64 -1.45
C GLU A 12 18.42 2.52 -2.46
N GLN A 13 17.82 1.34 -2.22
CA GLN A 13 17.88 0.20 -3.15
C GLN A 13 17.14 0.49 -4.45
N THR A 14 15.99 1.15 -4.39
CA THR A 14 15.22 1.58 -5.57
C THR A 14 16.06 2.53 -6.42
N LEU A 15 16.66 3.54 -5.78
CA LEU A 15 17.51 4.51 -6.47
C LEU A 15 18.76 3.86 -7.08
N TYR A 16 19.40 2.94 -6.36
CA TYR A 16 20.52 2.16 -6.88
C TYR A 16 20.15 1.36 -8.14
N ASN A 17 19.00 0.66 -8.11
CA ASN A 17 18.52 -0.14 -9.24
C ASN A 17 18.26 0.74 -10.48
N TRP A 18 17.70 1.94 -10.30
CA TRP A 18 17.49 2.89 -11.40
C TRP A 18 18.81 3.38 -12.00
N VAL A 19 19.78 3.76 -11.16
CA VAL A 19 21.11 4.19 -11.62
C VAL A 19 21.83 3.06 -12.37
N LYS A 20 21.72 1.82 -11.89
CA LYS A 20 22.27 0.64 -12.56
C LYS A 20 21.61 0.41 -13.92
N ALA A 21 20.28 0.40 -13.98
CA ALA A 21 19.54 0.23 -15.23
C ALA A 21 19.86 1.32 -16.25
N ALA A 22 20.05 2.58 -15.81
CA ALA A 22 20.46 3.68 -16.68
C ALA A 22 21.86 3.47 -17.28
N ARG A 23 22.82 3.00 -16.48
CA ARG A 23 24.17 2.67 -16.94
C ARG A 23 24.19 1.51 -17.92
N ASP A 24 23.35 0.51 -17.67
CA ASP A 24 23.27 -0.70 -18.49
C ASP A 24 22.44 -0.48 -19.78
N GLY A 25 21.91 0.73 -20.01
CA GLY A 25 21.02 1.03 -21.15
C GLY A 25 19.66 0.33 -21.06
N GLN A 26 19.31 -0.20 -19.89
CA GLN A 26 18.11 -0.97 -19.59
C GLN A 26 17.04 -0.17 -18.86
N LEU A 27 17.25 1.15 -18.70
CA LEU A 27 16.23 2.04 -18.14
C LEU A 27 15.10 2.19 -19.16
N SER A 28 14.16 1.25 -19.13
CA SER A 28 12.91 1.39 -19.87
C SER A 28 12.00 2.39 -19.15
N GLU A 29 11.06 2.98 -19.88
CA GLU A 29 9.89 3.60 -19.26
C GLU A 29 9.32 2.64 -18.21
N ALA A 30 8.90 3.21 -17.07
CA ALA A 30 8.40 2.42 -15.96
C ALA A 30 7.27 1.52 -16.46
N LYS A 31 7.53 0.22 -16.58
CA LYS A 31 6.49 -0.80 -16.79
C LYS A 31 5.66 -1.02 -15.53
N GLY A 32 5.49 0.02 -14.71
CA GLY A 32 4.49 0.05 -13.68
C GLY A 32 3.17 0.28 -14.38
N ASN A 33 2.19 -0.60 -14.15
CA ASN A 33 0.82 -0.29 -14.53
C ASN A 33 0.51 1.10 -13.95
N VAL A 34 0.25 2.07 -14.82
CA VAL A 34 -0.22 3.38 -14.40
C VAL A 34 -1.52 3.11 -13.65
N VAL A 35 -1.45 3.19 -12.32
CA VAL A 35 -2.62 2.95 -11.48
C VAL A 35 -3.56 4.11 -11.75
N THR A 36 -4.72 3.83 -12.34
CA THR A 36 -5.67 4.90 -12.63
C THR A 36 -6.22 5.46 -11.31
N PRO A 37 -6.66 6.72 -11.26
CA PRO A 37 -7.31 7.27 -10.06
C PRO A 37 -8.44 6.37 -9.52
N GLU A 38 -9.18 5.73 -10.42
CA GLU A 38 -10.25 4.79 -10.07
C GLU A 38 -9.71 3.52 -9.40
N GLN A 39 -8.55 3.00 -9.84
CA GLN A 39 -7.91 1.85 -9.21
C GLN A 39 -7.34 2.20 -7.83
N MET A 40 -6.82 3.42 -7.65
CA MET A 40 -6.39 3.91 -6.34
C MET A 40 -7.58 4.02 -5.39
N GLU A 41 -8.68 4.62 -5.84
CA GLU A 41 -9.89 4.77 -5.04
C GLU A 41 -10.51 3.40 -4.72
N LEU A 42 -10.54 2.48 -5.67
CA LEU A 42 -10.99 1.10 -5.42
C LEU A 42 -10.13 0.40 -4.35
N SER A 43 -8.81 0.58 -4.38
CA SER A 43 -7.90 0.03 -3.37
C SER A 43 -8.16 0.62 -1.99
N ARG A 44 -8.33 1.94 -1.91
CA ARG A 44 -8.68 2.66 -0.68
C ARG A 44 -10.00 2.15 -0.10
N LEU A 45 -11.05 2.10 -0.92
CA LEU A 45 -12.37 1.63 -0.50
C LEU A 45 -12.35 0.17 -0.03
N ARG A 46 -11.57 -0.70 -0.67
CA ARG A 46 -11.38 -2.09 -0.23
C ARG A 46 -10.70 -2.18 1.13
N ALA A 47 -9.66 -1.37 1.37
CA ALA A 47 -8.98 -1.32 2.65
C ALA A 47 -9.92 -0.81 3.77
N GLU A 48 -10.68 0.23 3.49
CA GLU A 48 -11.66 0.78 4.43
C GLU A 48 -12.79 -0.22 4.72
N ASN A 49 -13.32 -0.88 3.70
CA ASN A 49 -14.35 -1.90 3.86
C ASN A 49 -13.87 -3.08 4.71
N ALA A 50 -12.61 -3.52 4.51
CA ALA A 50 -12.01 -4.58 5.31
C ALA A 50 -11.90 -4.17 6.80
N ARG A 51 -11.45 -2.94 7.08
CA ARG A 51 -11.39 -2.39 8.43
C ARG A 51 -12.78 -2.33 9.08
N LEU A 52 -13.77 -1.76 8.38
CA LEU A 52 -15.15 -1.67 8.89
C LEU A 52 -15.77 -3.04 9.16
N LYS A 53 -15.51 -4.03 8.30
CA LYS A 53 -15.97 -5.41 8.52
C LYS A 53 -15.37 -5.99 9.80
N MET A 54 -14.07 -5.80 10.02
CA MET A 54 -13.39 -6.25 11.24
C MET A 54 -13.97 -5.57 12.49
N GLU A 55 -14.13 -4.25 12.48
CA GLU A 55 -14.72 -3.49 13.61
C GLU A 55 -16.13 -4.01 13.93
N ARG A 56 -16.97 -4.20 12.90
CA ARG A 56 -18.32 -4.75 13.04
C ARG A 56 -18.33 -6.17 13.58
N ASP A 57 -17.38 -7.02 13.17
CA ASP A 57 -17.25 -8.38 13.68
C ASP A 57 -16.82 -8.42 15.15
N ILE A 58 -15.90 -7.54 15.56
CA ILE A 58 -15.49 -7.38 16.97
C ILE A 58 -16.70 -6.97 17.81
N LEU A 59 -17.45 -5.96 17.38
CA LEU A 59 -18.64 -5.50 18.11
C LEU A 59 -19.71 -6.58 18.21
N LYS A 60 -19.96 -7.32 17.12
CA LYS A 60 -20.92 -8.43 17.13
C LYS A 60 -20.50 -9.53 18.11
N LYS A 61 -19.21 -9.85 18.15
CA LYS A 61 -18.64 -10.84 19.08
C LYS A 61 -18.75 -10.37 20.52
N ALA A 62 -18.48 -9.09 20.80
CA ALA A 62 -18.65 -8.50 22.14
C ALA A 62 -20.11 -8.55 22.62
N ALA A 63 -21.06 -8.19 21.75
CA ALA A 63 -22.49 -8.25 22.06
C ALA A 63 -22.98 -9.68 22.34
N TYR A 64 -22.48 -10.66 21.59
CA TYR A 64 -22.77 -12.08 21.83
C TYR A 64 -22.33 -12.52 23.23
N PHE A 65 -21.09 -12.22 23.62
CA PHE A 65 -20.59 -12.58 24.95
C PHE A 65 -21.35 -11.88 26.07
N ALA A 66 -21.67 -10.59 25.91
CA ALA A 66 -22.45 -9.86 26.90
C ALA A 66 -23.83 -10.51 27.16
N LYS A 67 -24.45 -11.08 26.13
CA LYS A 67 -25.71 -11.82 26.22
C LYS A 67 -25.55 -13.19 26.89
N GLU A 68 -24.45 -13.91 26.65
CA GLU A 68 -24.20 -15.22 27.28
C GLU A 68 -23.81 -15.11 28.76
N SER A 69 -23.22 -13.98 29.17
CA SER A 69 -22.83 -13.72 30.57
C SER A 69 -23.96 -13.22 31.47
N MET A 70 -25.20 -13.19 30.98
CA MET A 70 -26.40 -12.69 31.66
C MET A 70 -27.42 -13.82 31.83
#